data_AF-A0A1G5U504-F1
#
_entry.id   AF-A0A1G5U504-F1
#
_cell.length_a   1.000
_cell.length_b   1.000
_cell.length_c   1.000
_cell.angle_alpha   90.00
_cell.angle_beta   90.00
_cell.angle_gamma   90.00
#
_symmetry.space_group_name_H-M   'P 1'
#
loop_
_entity.id
_entity.type
_entity.pdbx_description
1 polymer ?
#
loop_
_entity_poly.entity_id
_entity_poly.type
_entity_poly.pdbx_seq_one_letter_code
_entity_poly.pdbx_strand_id
1 'polypeptide(L)'
;MLNEPPYRGSIPSMPPTDPLIYRFYELVMVYGTTFKELIQEEFGDGIMSAIDFNMDMAREADNKGDRVKLTMSGKFLPYKYYGNDDDTPEYGLKET
;
A
#
# COMPACT_ATOMS: atom_id res chain seq x y z
N MET A 1 -5.88 -27.16 15.18
CA MET A 1 -6.75 -26.57 14.15
C MET A 1 -5.89 -25.68 13.29
N LEU A 2 -5.77 -25.96 11.99
CA LEU A 2 -4.93 -25.20 11.04
C LEU A 2 -5.66 -24.95 9.69
N ASN A 3 -6.99 -25.12 9.65
CA ASN A 3 -7.78 -25.12 8.41
C ASN A 3 -8.83 -23.99 8.33
N GLU A 4 -8.80 -23.02 9.23
CA GLU A 4 -9.71 -21.88 9.19
C GLU A 4 -8.96 -20.63 8.69
N PRO A 5 -9.56 -19.82 7.79
CA PRO A 5 -8.99 -18.53 7.43
C PRO A 5 -8.74 -17.68 8.68
N PRO A 6 -7.59 -17.00 8.79
CA PRO A 6 -7.28 -16.22 9.98
C PRO A 6 -8.21 -15.02 10.11
N TYR A 7 -8.61 -14.71 11.35
CA TYR A 7 -9.19 -13.42 11.67
C TYR A 7 -8.10 -12.35 11.62
N ARG A 8 -8.23 -11.40 10.67
CA ARG A 8 -7.26 -10.32 10.44
C ARG A 8 -7.73 -9.04 11.12
N GLY A 9 -6.79 -8.24 11.62
CA GLY A 9 -7.08 -7.01 12.38
C GLY A 9 -6.45 -7.07 13.77
N SER A 10 -5.13 -6.95 13.85
CA SER A 10 -4.36 -7.09 15.09
C SER A 10 -4.38 -5.85 15.99
N ILE A 11 -4.86 -4.71 15.48
CA ILE A 11 -4.92 -3.45 16.23
C ILE A 11 -6.32 -3.33 16.86
N PRO A 12 -6.44 -3.36 18.20
CA PRO A 12 -7.74 -3.42 18.87
C PRO A 12 -8.50 -2.09 18.87
N SER A 13 -7.82 -0.95 18.71
CA SER A 13 -8.41 0.39 18.68
C SER A 13 -7.61 1.33 17.78
N MET A 14 -8.30 2.26 17.11
CA MET A 14 -7.67 3.33 16.32
C MET A 14 -7.89 4.70 17.00
N PRO A 15 -6.86 5.58 17.05
CA PRO A 15 -5.50 5.37 16.55
C PRO A 15 -4.70 4.35 17.39
N PRO A 16 -3.63 3.74 16.84
CA PRO A 16 -2.77 2.83 17.60
C PRO A 16 -2.11 3.53 18.79
N THR A 17 -1.97 2.84 19.93
CA THR A 17 -1.31 3.39 21.12
C THR A 17 0.14 2.93 21.29
N ASP A 18 0.51 1.81 20.67
CA ASP A 18 1.90 1.35 20.65
C ASP A 18 2.79 2.33 19.85
N PRO A 19 3.89 2.83 20.42
CA PRO A 19 4.71 3.85 19.76
C PRO A 19 5.31 3.42 18.42
N LEU A 20 5.70 2.15 18.27
CA LEU A 20 6.31 1.68 17.02
C LEU A 20 5.25 1.58 15.92
N ILE A 21 4.07 1.02 16.23
CA ILE A 21 2.94 0.92 15.29
C ILE A 21 2.43 2.32 14.92
N TYR A 22 2.35 3.24 15.89
CA TYR A 22 1.91 4.61 15.65
C TYR A 22 2.78 5.34 14.62
N ARG A 23 4.07 5.05 14.53
CA ARG A 23 4.94 5.65 13.50
C ARG A 23 4.57 5.24 12.08
N PHE A 24 4.11 4.01 11.87
CA PHE A 24 3.58 3.59 10.56
C PHE A 24 2.27 4.28 10.24
N TYR A 25 1.39 4.46 11.24
CA TYR A 25 0.17 5.24 11.08
C TYR A 25 0.47 6.71 10.72
N GLU A 26 1.44 7.34 11.41
CA GLU A 26 1.90 8.70 11.12
C GLU A 26 2.55 8.83 9.73
N LEU A 27 3.33 7.83 9.31
CA LEU A 27 3.91 7.78 7.96
C LEU A 27 2.81 7.84 6.89
N VAL A 28 1.72 7.09 7.05
CA VAL A 28 0.58 7.14 6.12
C VAL A 28 -0.14 8.48 6.19
N MET A 29 -0.30 9.07 7.38
CA MET A 29 -0.90 10.42 7.49
C MET A 29 -0.06 11.50 6.81
N VAL A 30 1.27 11.39 6.85
CA VAL A 30 2.18 12.39 6.26
C VAL A 30 2.34 12.20 4.76
N TYR A 31 2.56 10.96 4.30
CA TYR A 31 2.92 10.66 2.91
C TYR A 31 1.82 9.99 2.09
N GLY A 32 0.67 9.67 2.69
CA GLY A 32 -0.40 8.92 2.01
C GLY A 32 -0.88 9.58 0.72
N THR A 33 -1.01 10.91 0.70
CA THR A 33 -1.34 11.67 -0.50
C THR A 33 -0.20 11.63 -1.51
N THR A 34 1.05 11.80 -1.10
CA THR A 34 2.22 11.67 -1.98
C THR A 34 2.30 10.29 -2.62
N PHE A 35 2.11 9.21 -1.85
CA PHE A 35 2.12 7.85 -2.38
C PHE A 35 1.00 7.63 -3.38
N LYS A 36 -0.21 8.12 -3.09
CA LYS A 36 -1.34 8.05 -4.04
C LYS A 36 -0.98 8.71 -5.36
N GLU A 37 -0.51 9.95 -5.33
CA GLU A 37 -0.19 10.69 -6.57
C GLU A 37 0.94 10.01 -7.35
N LEU A 38 2.01 9.55 -6.70
CA LEU A 38 3.10 8.85 -7.38
C LEU A 38 2.64 7.53 -8.02
N ILE A 39 1.78 6.76 -7.34
CA ILE A 39 1.21 5.54 -7.91
C ILE A 39 0.33 5.88 -9.10
N GLN A 40 -0.51 6.91 -9.00
CA GLN A 40 -1.42 7.29 -10.09
C GLN A 40 -0.66 7.88 -11.29
N GLU A 41 0.41 8.63 -11.05
CA GLU A 41 1.28 9.16 -12.10
C GLU A 41 2.00 8.04 -12.86
N GLU A 42 2.46 7.00 -12.16
CA GLU A 42 3.23 5.91 -12.76
C GLU A 42 2.34 4.83 -13.40
N PHE A 43 1.27 4.41 -12.72
CA PHE A 43 0.47 3.23 -13.09
C PHE A 43 -0.95 3.56 -13.60
N GLY A 44 -1.47 4.74 -13.26
CA GLY A 44 -2.85 5.15 -13.55
C GLY A 44 -3.79 5.05 -12.35
N ASP A 45 -5.08 5.21 -12.58
CA ASP A 45 -6.11 5.17 -11.55
C ASP A 45 -6.45 3.74 -11.10
N GLY A 46 -6.02 3.43 -9.88
CA GLY A 46 -6.18 2.14 -9.25
C GLY A 46 -5.55 2.10 -7.87
N ILE A 47 -5.30 0.90 -7.38
CA ILE A 47 -4.69 0.68 -6.06
C ILE A 47 -3.53 -0.31 -6.11
N MET A 48 -2.60 -0.16 -5.18
CA MET A 48 -1.69 -1.23 -4.79
C MET A 48 -2.45 -2.21 -3.87
N SER A 49 -2.56 -3.46 -4.26
CA SER A 49 -3.19 -4.51 -3.44
C SER A 49 -2.42 -4.75 -2.14
N ALA A 50 -3.16 -4.96 -1.04
CA ALA A 50 -2.62 -5.45 0.23
C ALA A 50 -2.92 -6.95 0.46
N ILE A 51 -3.43 -7.65 -0.58
CA ILE A 51 -3.73 -9.09 -0.56
C ILE A 51 -2.77 -9.86 -1.47
N ASP A 52 -2.67 -9.46 -2.74
CA ASP A 52 -1.62 -9.90 -3.65
C ASP A 52 -0.41 -9.00 -3.43
N PHE A 53 0.29 -9.29 -2.33
CA PHE A 53 1.25 -8.41 -1.71
C PHE A 53 2.39 -9.18 -1.05
N ASN A 54 3.61 -8.68 -1.23
CA ASN A 54 4.82 -9.17 -0.58
C ASN A 54 5.47 -8.04 0.22
N MET A 55 5.99 -8.38 1.39
CA MET A 55 6.79 -7.49 2.22
C MET A 55 8.02 -8.22 2.73
N ASP A 56 9.15 -7.52 2.73
CA ASP A 56 10.41 -7.98 3.32
C ASP A 56 10.96 -6.93 4.28
N MET A 57 11.58 -7.39 5.36
CA MET A 57 12.23 -6.55 6.37
C MET A 57 13.68 -6.99 6.56
N ALA A 58 14.59 -6.04 6.38
CA ALA A 58 16.01 -6.24 6.62
C ALA A 58 16.57 -5.17 7.55
N ARG A 59 17.62 -5.53 8.29
CA ARG A 59 18.48 -4.56 8.95
C ARG A 59 19.43 -3.98 7.91
N GLU A 60 19.51 -2.66 7.85
CA GLU A 60 20.44 -1.94 6.98
C GLU A 60 21.48 -1.25 7.87
N ALA A 61 22.76 -1.63 7.72
CA ALA A 61 23.84 -1.06 8.52
C ALA A 61 24.08 0.41 8.14
N ASP A 62 24.17 1.28 9.15
CA ASP A 62 24.42 2.71 8.95
C ASP A 62 25.36 3.24 10.04
N ASN A 63 26.26 4.15 9.66
CA ASN A 63 27.28 4.72 10.55
C ASN A 63 26.69 5.47 11.76
N LYS A 64 25.42 5.90 11.69
CA LYS A 64 24.71 6.60 12.78
C LYS A 64 23.75 5.69 13.55
N GLY A 65 23.83 4.38 13.33
CA GLY A 65 22.95 3.37 13.90
C GLY A 65 22.06 2.75 12.84
N ASP A 66 21.94 1.42 12.90
CA ASP A 66 21.23 0.63 11.89
C ASP A 66 19.81 1.11 11.63
N ARG A 67 19.38 0.95 10.38
CA ARG A 67 18.06 1.30 9.88
C ARG A 67 17.19 0.07 9.75
N VAL A 68 15.89 0.25 9.91
CA VAL A 68 14.88 -0.74 9.53
C VAL A 68 14.52 -0.49 8.07
N LYS A 69 14.92 -1.41 7.19
CA LYS A 69 14.59 -1.36 5.76
C LYS A 69 13.37 -2.22 5.50
N LEU A 70 12.36 -1.61 4.89
CA LEU A 70 11.14 -2.30 4.46
C LEU A 70 11.02 -2.20 2.95
N THR A 71 10.75 -3.33 2.32
CA THR A 71 10.37 -3.38 0.90
C THR A 71 8.94 -3.87 0.82
N MET A 72 8.10 -3.15 0.08
CA MET A 72 6.69 -3.46 -0.11
C MET A 72 6.39 -3.54 -1.60
N SER A 73 5.76 -4.63 -2.04
CA SER A 73 5.37 -4.83 -3.43
C SER A 73 3.96 -5.39 -3.46
N GLY A 74 3.02 -4.63 -4.00
CA GLY A 74 1.64 -5.08 -4.22
C GLY A 74 1.29 -5.02 -5.70
N LYS A 75 0.49 -5.99 -6.15
CA LYS A 75 -0.06 -5.96 -7.50
C LYS A 75 -0.91 -4.71 -7.71
N PHE A 76 -0.67 -3.99 -8.79
CA PHE A 76 -1.54 -2.87 -9.20
C PHE A 76 -2.87 -3.39 -9.75
N LEU A 77 -3.97 -2.82 -9.27
CA LEU A 77 -5.34 -3.15 -9.66
C LEU A 77 -6.00 -1.88 -10.21
N PRO A 78 -6.13 -1.75 -11.55
CA PRO A 78 -6.79 -0.59 -12.13
C PRO A 78 -8.30 -0.63 -11.85
N TYR A 79 -8.91 0.54 -11.67
CA TYR A 79 -10.36 0.61 -11.62
C TYR A 79 -10.96 0.39 -13.00
N LYS A 80 -12.12 -0.29 -13.04
CA LYS A 80 -12.91 -0.42 -14.26
C LYS A 80 -13.82 0.80 -14.38
N TYR A 81 -13.78 1.45 -15.54
CA TYR A 81 -14.68 2.54 -15.85
C TYR A 81 -15.92 2.03 -16.58
N TYR A 82 -17.05 2.68 -16.33
CA TYR A 82 -18.32 2.40 -16.99
C TYR A 82 -18.79 3.70 -17.64
N GLY A 83 -18.44 3.86 -18.92
CA GLY A 83 -18.88 4.97 -19.77
C GLY A 83 -19.75 4.46 -20.92
N ASN A 84 -20.61 5.34 -21.46
CA ASN A 84 -21.44 5.05 -22.63
C ASN A 84 -20.85 5.64 -23.93
N ASP A 85 -19.72 6.32 -23.83
CA ASP A 85 -19.06 7.00 -24.94
C ASP A 85 -17.76 6.26 -25.31
N ASP A 86 -17.49 6.15 -26.61
CA ASP A 86 -16.37 5.36 -27.17
C ASP A 86 -14.99 5.86 -26.73
N ASP A 87 -14.89 7.11 -26.24
CA ASP A 87 -13.64 7.72 -25.76
C ASP A 87 -13.33 7.38 -24.28
N THR A 88 -14.22 6.67 -23.57
CA THR A 88 -13.95 6.28 -22.18
C THR A 88 -13.04 5.05 -22.15
N PRO A 89 -11.82 5.12 -21.58
CA PRO A 89 -10.97 3.93 -21.47
C PRO A 89 -11.64 2.86 -20.60
N GLU A 90 -11.44 1.58 -20.92
CA GLU A 90 -12.09 0.49 -20.15
C GLU A 90 -11.58 0.42 -18.70
N TYR A 91 -10.29 0.71 -18.51
CA TYR A 91 -9.61 0.65 -17.23
C TYR A 91 -8.78 1.91 -17.00
N GLY A 92 -8.60 2.28 -15.74
CA GLY A 92 -7.71 3.35 -15.31
C GLY A 92 -6.22 3.04 -15.46
N LEU A 93 -5.80 2.29 -16.49
CA LEU A 93 -4.40 2.08 -16.78
C LEU A 93 -3.82 3.32 -17.46
N LYS A 94 -2.58 3.68 -17.10
CA LYS A 94 -1.83 4.68 -17.86
C LYS A 94 -1.54 4.15 -19.27
N GLU A 95 -1.86 4.93 -20.29
CA GLU A 95 -1.47 4.62 -21.66
C GLU A 95 0.05 4.78 -21.81
N THR A 96 0.70 3.75 -22.35
CA THR A 96 2.17 3.67 -22.54
C THR A 96 2.64 4.35 -23.80
#